data_AF-A0A822BFN8-F1
#
_entry.id   AF-A0A822BFN8-F1
#
_cell.length_a   1.000
_cell.length_b   1.000
_cell.length_c   1.000
_cell.angle_alpha   90.00
_cell.angle_beta   90.00
_cell.angle_gamma   90.00
#
_symmetry.space_group_name_H-M   'P 1'
#
loop_
_entity.id
_entity.type
_entity.pdbx_description
1 polymer ?
#
loop_
_entity_poly.entity_id
_entity_poly.type
_entity_poly.pdbx_seq_one_letter_code
_entity_poly.pdbx_strand_id
1 'polypeptide(L)'
;IVQTVLKLRDRLEILNVSFPFEESNISISLSLNSICGGRNDLSQYSNQNQSAKSEDEQTRNAQTRSTDDGSLFGIDWDSLAIDLLTFNESEMCEQTYITGSSNTMEIITVNRSCRCVLFDQVLNSNPILKQLLSIVRPILYGKIYYHPSNIHYDNIIKQINQTFEALDELVHLFRRIRLTFQPTYDIFQLICNIFSNSSFICDQLSTYKSAINTLTILTEFIACTELNRFIAMNNQLDMIREGQTKSVTNNFLAAIEFMNKITNNDSLPKHIQFKIRMTLDQVDNTFRTEDRYFSYAPRSSAPSSTKYHSYVFIYLQNAIERAIISA
;
A
#
# COMPACT_ATOMS: atom_id res chain seq x y z
N ILE A 1 13.59 6.30 -8.86
CA ILE A 1 12.21 6.34 -8.30
C ILE A 1 11.42 7.52 -8.86
N VAL A 2 11.83 8.78 -8.67
CA VAL A 2 11.14 9.95 -9.32
C VAL A 2 11.08 9.82 -10.84
N GLN A 3 12.17 9.45 -11.51
CA GLN A 3 12.16 9.13 -12.95
C GLN A 3 11.31 7.90 -13.31
N THR A 4 11.09 6.98 -12.38
CA THR A 4 10.22 5.81 -12.55
C THR A 4 8.75 6.20 -12.43
N VAL A 5 8.43 7.10 -11.50
CA VAL A 5 7.10 7.68 -11.25
C VAL A 5 6.69 8.65 -12.36
N LEU A 6 7.63 9.44 -12.90
CA LEU A 6 7.42 10.27 -14.09
C LEU A 6 7.19 9.41 -15.34
N LYS A 7 7.96 8.32 -15.52
CA LYS A 7 7.70 7.32 -16.57
C LYS A 7 6.34 6.62 -16.43
N LEU A 8 5.82 6.51 -15.21
CA LEU A 8 4.48 5.98 -14.92
C LEU A 8 3.39 6.98 -15.31
N ARG A 9 3.56 8.27 -15.02
CA ARG A 9 2.65 9.35 -15.46
C ARG A 9 2.45 9.32 -16.98
N ASP A 10 3.55 9.32 -17.73
CA ASP A 10 3.52 9.35 -19.20
C ASP A 10 2.92 8.08 -19.83
N ARG A 11 2.96 6.94 -19.12
CA ARG A 11 2.35 5.68 -19.57
C ARG A 11 0.89 5.51 -19.17
N LEU A 12 0.43 6.23 -18.14
CA LEU A 12 -0.96 6.17 -17.66
C LEU A 12 -1.90 7.07 -18.46
N GLU A 13 -1.42 8.17 -19.05
CA GLU A 13 -2.22 9.01 -19.98
C GLU A 13 -2.66 8.26 -21.26
N ILE A 14 -1.98 7.16 -21.59
CA ILE A 14 -2.30 6.33 -22.77
C ILE A 14 -3.45 5.34 -22.48
N LEU A 15 -3.79 5.10 -21.21
CA LEU A 15 -4.82 4.14 -20.78
C LEU A 15 -6.15 4.82 -20.45
N ASN A 16 -6.70 5.61 -21.38
CA ASN A 16 -8.10 6.05 -21.31
C ASN A 16 -9.01 4.92 -21.79
N VAL A 17 -9.27 3.93 -20.91
CA VAL A 17 -10.24 2.85 -21.21
C VAL A 17 -11.26 2.78 -20.08
N SER A 18 -12.50 3.15 -20.40
CA SER A 18 -13.66 2.93 -19.52
C SER A 18 -13.98 1.44 -19.45
N PHE A 19 -14.07 0.88 -18.25
CA PHE A 19 -14.66 -0.43 -18.02
C PHE A 19 -15.72 -0.37 -16.91
N PRO A 20 -16.82 -1.13 -17.05
CA PRO A 20 -17.87 -1.19 -16.05
C PRO A 20 -17.36 -2.03 -14.86
N PHE A 21 -17.32 -1.41 -13.69
CA PHE A 21 -17.12 -2.11 -12.43
C PHE A 21 -18.47 -2.63 -11.94
N GLU A 22 -18.58 -3.94 -11.71
CA GLU A 22 -19.57 -4.48 -10.78
C GLU A 22 -19.06 -4.16 -9.37
N GLU A 23 -19.61 -3.10 -8.78
CA GLU A 23 -19.29 -2.68 -7.41
C GLU A 23 -19.80 -3.73 -6.41
N SER A 24 -18.89 -4.39 -5.71
CA SER A 24 -19.18 -4.76 -4.33
C SER A 24 -19.29 -3.46 -3.53
N ASN A 25 -20.50 -3.08 -3.15
CA ASN A 25 -20.80 -1.88 -2.34
C ASN A 25 -20.03 -1.95 -1.00
N ILE A 26 -18.80 -1.45 -0.97
CA ILE A 26 -18.01 -1.25 0.24
C ILE A 26 -17.85 0.26 0.41
N SER A 27 -18.65 0.84 1.31
CA SER A 27 -18.48 2.23 1.72
C SER A 27 -17.49 2.30 2.88
N ILE A 28 -16.43 3.09 2.68
CA ILE A 28 -15.49 3.43 3.74
C ILE A 28 -15.97 4.74 4.36
N SER A 29 -16.49 4.69 5.58
CA SER A 29 -16.73 5.89 6.38
C SER A 29 -15.58 6.05 7.38
N LEU A 30 -15.09 7.27 7.54
CA LEU A 30 -14.10 7.64 8.54
C LEU A 30 -14.80 8.57 9.54
N SER A 31 -14.98 8.13 10.78
CA SER A 31 -15.40 9.03 11.86
C SER A 31 -14.17 9.48 12.64
N LEU A 32 -13.69 10.69 12.36
CA LEU A 32 -12.71 11.37 13.20
C LEU A 32 -13.44 11.93 14.43
N ASN A 33 -13.41 11.21 15.55
CA ASN A 33 -13.76 11.82 16.83
C ASN A 33 -12.64 12.78 17.25
N SER A 34 -12.78 14.04 16.85
CA SER A 34 -12.31 15.28 17.52
C SER A 34 -10.94 15.32 18.24
N ILE A 35 -9.91 14.60 17.79
CA ILE A 35 -8.55 14.73 18.35
C ILE A 35 -7.49 14.63 17.24
N CYS A 36 -7.65 15.40 16.15
CA CYS A 36 -6.51 15.72 15.29
C CYS A 36 -6.23 17.21 15.45
N GLY A 37 -5.33 17.53 16.38
CA GLY A 37 -4.83 18.88 16.59
C GLY A 37 -3.84 19.25 15.50
N GLY A 38 -4.34 19.76 14.37
CA GLY A 38 -3.53 20.29 13.28
C GLY A 38 -4.42 20.87 12.18
N ARG A 39 -4.44 22.21 12.08
CA ARG A 39 -5.08 23.09 11.08
C ARG A 39 -6.34 22.57 10.33
N ASN A 40 -7.44 23.29 10.53
CA ASN A 40 -8.77 23.13 9.95
C ASN A 40 -8.88 23.29 8.41
N ASP A 41 -8.04 22.66 7.59
CA ASP A 41 -8.09 22.78 6.12
C ASP A 41 -8.09 21.41 5.38
N LEU A 42 -8.53 20.33 6.02
CA LEU A 42 -8.72 19.01 5.37
C LEU A 42 -10.15 18.74 4.86
N SER A 43 -11.04 19.73 4.92
CA SER A 43 -12.44 19.63 4.47
C SER A 43 -12.64 19.71 2.95
N GLN A 44 -11.57 19.86 2.16
CA GLN A 44 -11.68 19.89 0.70
C GLN A 44 -11.65 18.50 0.02
N TYR A 45 -11.26 17.44 0.73
CA TYR A 45 -11.14 16.09 0.14
C TYR A 45 -12.34 15.16 0.38
N SER A 46 -13.37 15.59 1.12
CA SER A 46 -14.50 14.73 1.54
C SER A 46 -15.83 15.00 0.84
N ASN A 47 -15.95 15.98 -0.05
CA ASN A 47 -17.21 16.34 -0.70
C ASN A 47 -17.27 15.96 -2.19
N GLN A 48 -17.20 14.67 -2.50
CA GLN A 48 -17.79 14.11 -3.74
C GLN A 48 -18.31 12.72 -3.45
N ASN A 49 -19.46 12.62 -2.79
CA ASN A 49 -20.35 11.46 -2.87
C ASN A 49 -21.69 11.81 -2.23
N GLN A 50 -22.48 12.66 -2.91
CA GLN A 50 -23.92 12.72 -2.73
C GLN A 50 -24.54 13.38 -3.97
N SER A 51 -25.22 12.55 -4.75
CA SER A 51 -26.20 12.84 -5.83
C SER A 51 -25.77 12.35 -7.21
N ALA A 52 -26.06 11.08 -7.47
CA ALA A 52 -26.38 10.63 -8.83
C ALA A 52 -27.88 10.81 -9.04
N LYS A 53 -28.27 11.82 -9.82
CA LYS A 53 -29.39 11.78 -10.78
C LYS A 53 -29.54 13.11 -11.52
N SER A 54 -29.72 12.96 -12.84
CA SER A 54 -30.16 13.90 -13.87
C SER A 54 -29.14 14.81 -14.54
N GLU A 55 -29.19 14.74 -15.88
CA GLU A 55 -28.82 15.74 -16.89
C GLU A 55 -27.53 15.45 -17.69
N ASP A 56 -27.77 14.68 -18.77
CA ASP A 56 -27.15 14.85 -20.07
C ASP A 56 -27.03 16.34 -20.47
N GLU A 57 -26.02 16.63 -21.29
CA GLU A 57 -25.86 17.87 -22.07
C GLU A 57 -25.12 19.04 -21.40
N GLN A 58 -23.81 18.89 -21.13
CA GLN A 58 -22.87 20.03 -21.13
C GLN A 58 -21.38 19.62 -21.27
N THR A 59 -21.06 18.77 -22.24
CA THR A 59 -19.69 18.62 -22.75
C THR A 59 -19.43 19.62 -23.88
N ARG A 60 -19.08 20.85 -23.51
CA ARG A 60 -18.29 21.81 -24.29
C ARG A 60 -18.14 23.08 -23.45
N ASN A 61 -16.91 23.58 -23.32
CA ASN A 61 -16.50 24.83 -22.64
C ASN A 61 -15.93 24.67 -21.22
N ALA A 62 -14.81 23.95 -21.10
CA ALA A 62 -13.82 24.20 -20.04
C ALA A 62 -12.42 23.79 -20.50
N GLN A 63 -11.98 24.31 -21.65
CA GLN A 63 -10.57 24.37 -22.02
C GLN A 63 -10.21 25.85 -22.12
N THR A 64 -9.61 26.39 -21.05
CA THR A 64 -8.58 27.45 -21.04
C THR A 64 -8.39 27.99 -19.61
N ARG A 65 -7.49 27.40 -18.82
CA ARG A 65 -6.55 28.11 -17.95
C ARG A 65 -5.59 27.11 -17.30
N SER A 66 -4.44 26.92 -17.95
CA SER A 66 -3.26 26.31 -17.37
C SER A 66 -2.57 27.34 -16.47
N THR A 67 -2.67 27.13 -15.16
CA THR A 67 -1.65 27.55 -14.21
C THR A 67 -0.82 26.31 -13.91
N ASP A 68 0.45 26.33 -14.32
CA ASP A 68 1.46 25.33 -13.97
C ASP A 68 1.71 25.36 -12.46
N ASP A 69 0.81 24.79 -11.67
CA ASP A 69 1.12 24.36 -10.31
C ASP A 69 1.66 22.94 -10.41
N GLY A 70 2.92 22.73 -10.05
CA GLY A 70 3.68 21.47 -10.15
C GLY A 70 3.14 20.29 -9.31
N SER A 71 1.83 20.22 -9.07
CA SER A 71 1.14 19.16 -8.35
C SER A 71 0.99 17.90 -9.24
N LEU A 72 1.87 16.92 -9.00
CA LEU A 72 1.72 15.59 -9.60
C LEU A 72 0.47 14.92 -9.00
N PHE A 73 -0.47 14.48 -9.87
CA PHE A 73 -1.79 13.94 -9.51
C PHE A 73 -2.74 14.91 -8.79
N GLY A 74 -2.48 16.22 -8.82
CA GLY A 74 -3.28 17.22 -8.11
C GLY A 74 -3.04 17.24 -6.59
N ILE A 75 -1.95 16.64 -6.12
CA ILE A 75 -1.57 16.59 -4.71
C ILE A 75 -0.46 17.62 -4.44
N ASP A 76 -0.62 18.40 -3.38
CA ASP A 76 0.44 19.21 -2.80
C ASP A 76 1.35 18.35 -1.91
N TRP A 77 2.44 17.87 -2.51
CA TRP A 77 3.43 17.02 -1.83
C TRP A 77 4.23 17.76 -0.76
N ASP A 78 4.33 19.09 -0.82
CA ASP A 78 5.03 19.87 0.20
C ASP A 78 4.18 19.95 1.48
N SER A 79 2.88 20.21 1.35
CA SER A 79 1.96 20.18 2.51
C SER A 79 1.91 18.80 3.15
N LEU A 80 1.78 17.74 2.34
CA LEU A 80 1.73 16.38 2.84
C LEU A 80 2.97 16.01 3.65
N ALA A 81 4.17 16.38 3.19
CA ALA A 81 5.40 16.11 3.91
C ALA A 81 5.43 16.81 5.27
N ILE A 82 4.89 18.03 5.37
CA ILE A 82 4.77 18.76 6.64
C ILE A 82 3.76 18.07 7.56
N ASP A 83 2.57 17.76 7.06
CA ASP A 83 1.50 17.13 7.85
C ASP A 83 1.97 15.79 8.45
N LEU A 84 2.67 14.96 7.65
CA LEU A 84 3.23 13.69 8.13
C LEU A 84 4.22 13.86 9.29
N LEU A 85 4.97 14.96 9.32
CA LEU A 85 5.92 15.26 10.39
C LEU A 85 5.25 15.80 11.66
N THR A 86 4.00 16.27 11.57
CA THR A 86 3.27 16.79 12.74
C THR A 86 2.70 15.69 13.63
N PHE A 87 2.35 14.53 13.06
CA PHE A 87 1.84 13.40 13.82
C PHE A 87 2.92 12.82 14.73
N ASN A 88 2.53 12.36 15.93
CA ASN A 88 3.44 11.60 16.79
C ASN A 88 3.53 10.14 16.32
N GLU A 89 4.66 9.46 16.55
CA GLU A 89 4.84 8.06 16.10
C GLU A 89 3.87 7.08 16.79
N SER A 90 3.45 7.38 18.01
CA SER A 90 2.53 6.55 18.80
C SER A 90 1.05 6.88 18.60
N GLU A 91 0.72 7.84 17.74
CA GLU A 91 -0.66 8.28 17.53
C GLU A 91 -1.43 7.29 16.66
N MET A 92 -2.56 6.81 17.18
CA MET A 92 -3.37 5.77 16.57
C MET A 92 -4.76 6.32 16.22
N CYS A 93 -5.23 5.99 15.03
CA CYS A 93 -6.48 6.43 14.44
C CYS A 93 -7.34 5.21 14.09
N GLU A 94 -8.64 5.33 14.32
CA GLU A 94 -9.62 4.31 13.97
C GLU A 94 -10.08 4.46 12.52
N GLN A 95 -10.05 3.35 11.78
CA GLN A 95 -10.65 3.21 10.46
C GLN A 95 -11.78 2.19 10.53
N THR A 96 -12.98 2.59 10.10
CA THR A 96 -14.15 1.70 10.06
C THR A 96 -14.42 1.22 8.64
N TYR A 97 -14.68 -0.08 8.52
CA TYR A 97 -15.04 -0.76 7.29
C TYR A 97 -16.44 -1.35 7.46
N ILE A 98 -17.32 -1.07 6.52
CA ILE A 98 -18.67 -1.63 6.51
C ILE A 98 -18.68 -2.80 5.54
N THR A 99 -19.04 -3.98 6.04
CA THR A 99 -19.18 -5.19 5.22
C THR A 99 -20.51 -5.84 5.48
N GLY A 100 -21.21 -6.23 4.41
CA GLY A 100 -22.53 -6.82 4.56
C GLY A 100 -23.38 -6.74 3.31
N SER A 101 -24.37 -7.63 3.24
CA SER A 101 -25.51 -7.48 2.35
C SER A 101 -26.58 -6.62 3.04
N SER A 102 -27.60 -6.17 2.30
CA SER A 102 -28.65 -5.24 2.73
C SER A 102 -29.29 -5.54 4.10
N ASN A 103 -29.20 -6.79 4.58
CA ASN A 103 -29.86 -7.26 5.81
C ASN A 103 -28.89 -7.56 6.98
N THR A 104 -27.58 -7.56 6.76
CA THR A 104 -26.57 -7.83 7.82
C THR A 104 -25.33 -6.97 7.58
N MET A 105 -25.34 -5.74 8.09
CA MET A 105 -24.15 -4.87 8.07
C MET A 105 -23.31 -5.12 9.31
N GLU A 106 -22.07 -5.50 9.10
CA GLU A 106 -21.03 -5.67 10.10
C GLU A 106 -20.03 -4.52 9.97
N ILE A 107 -19.72 -3.86 11.09
CA ILE A 107 -18.76 -2.76 11.16
C ILE A 107 -17.47 -3.32 11.74
N ILE A 108 -16.41 -3.29 10.95
CA ILE A 108 -15.07 -3.70 11.37
C ILE A 108 -14.25 -2.45 11.63
N THR A 109 -13.86 -2.23 12.88
CA THR A 109 -12.95 -1.14 13.25
C THR A 109 -11.51 -1.66 13.31
N VAL A 110 -10.60 -0.97 12.65
CA VAL A 110 -9.17 -1.26 12.66
C VAL A 110 -8.43 -0.03 13.18
N ASN A 111 -7.58 -0.24 14.17
CA ASN A 111 -6.72 0.82 14.69
C ASN A 111 -5.38 0.81 13.93
N ARG A 112 -4.94 1.96 13.41
CA ARG A 112 -3.67 2.12 12.68
C ARG A 112 -3.00 3.45 13.02
N SER A 113 -1.71 3.59 12.74
CA SER A 113 -1.05 4.89 12.88
C SER A 113 -1.76 5.97 12.06
N CYS A 114 -1.97 7.14 12.65
CA CYS A 114 -2.65 8.26 12.00
C CYS A 114 -1.96 8.71 10.71
N ARG A 115 -0.63 8.62 10.63
CA ARG A 115 0.15 8.89 9.40
C ARG A 115 -0.29 7.98 8.25
N CYS A 116 -0.51 6.70 8.53
CA CYS A 116 -0.94 5.72 7.54
C CYS A 116 -2.39 5.92 7.11
N VAL A 117 -3.25 6.36 8.05
CA VAL A 117 -4.63 6.75 7.74
C VAL A 117 -4.65 7.97 6.81
N LEU A 118 -3.79 8.96 7.04
CA LEU A 118 -3.66 10.12 6.17
C LEU A 118 -3.18 9.71 4.76
N PHE A 119 -2.17 8.85 4.67
CA PHE A 119 -1.73 8.31 3.37
C PHE A 119 -2.85 7.61 2.61
N ASP A 120 -3.63 6.77 3.30
CA ASP A 120 -4.78 6.09 2.73
C ASP A 120 -5.81 7.08 2.17
N GLN A 121 -6.07 8.18 2.86
CA GLN A 121 -6.99 9.23 2.42
C GLN A 121 -6.48 9.96 1.18
N VAL A 122 -5.23 10.42 1.21
CA VAL A 122 -4.61 11.16 0.10
C VAL A 122 -4.53 10.29 -1.15
N LEU A 123 -4.14 9.02 -1.03
CA LEU A 123 -4.03 8.11 -2.16
C LEU A 123 -5.42 7.69 -2.70
N ASN A 124 -6.45 7.64 -1.85
CA ASN A 124 -7.82 7.39 -2.28
C ASN A 124 -8.46 8.56 -3.05
N SER A 125 -7.93 9.78 -2.92
CA SER A 125 -8.49 10.99 -3.55
C SER A 125 -8.44 10.95 -5.08
N ASN A 126 -7.47 10.23 -5.65
CA ASN A 126 -7.26 10.13 -7.09
C ASN A 126 -7.51 8.69 -7.58
N PRO A 127 -8.22 8.47 -8.69
CA PRO A 127 -8.54 7.12 -9.18
C PRO A 127 -7.30 6.28 -9.52
N ILE A 128 -6.26 6.89 -10.09
CA ILE A 128 -5.00 6.22 -10.45
C ILE A 128 -4.28 5.77 -9.17
N LEU A 129 -4.19 6.67 -8.19
CA LEU A 129 -3.54 6.37 -6.91
C LEU A 129 -4.34 5.36 -6.09
N LYS A 130 -5.67 5.41 -6.15
CA LYS A 130 -6.57 4.42 -5.54
C LYS A 130 -6.33 3.03 -6.13
N GLN A 131 -6.14 2.92 -7.44
CA GLN A 131 -5.80 1.66 -8.08
C GLN A 131 -4.42 1.15 -7.60
N LEU A 132 -3.40 2.01 -7.56
CA LEU A 132 -2.08 1.63 -7.04
C LEU A 132 -2.15 1.21 -5.56
N LEU A 133 -2.92 1.94 -4.76
CA LEU A 133 -3.13 1.67 -3.34
C LEU A 133 -3.79 0.31 -3.11
N SER A 134 -4.71 -0.12 -3.98
CA SER A 134 -5.31 -1.46 -3.91
C SER A 134 -4.29 -2.60 -4.05
N ILE A 135 -3.19 -2.36 -4.77
CA ILE A 135 -2.08 -3.31 -4.94
C ILE A 135 -1.16 -3.27 -3.73
N VAL A 136 -0.84 -2.06 -3.27
CA VAL A 136 0.20 -1.85 -2.25
C VAL A 136 -0.33 -2.10 -0.83
N ARG A 137 -1.62 -1.86 -0.54
CA ARG A 137 -2.21 -2.05 0.80
C ARG A 137 -1.96 -3.44 1.40
N PRO A 138 -2.31 -4.55 0.71
CA PRO A 138 -2.02 -5.89 1.23
C PRO A 138 -0.52 -6.14 1.45
N ILE A 139 0.34 -5.48 0.67
CA ILE A 139 1.80 -5.63 0.78
C ILE A 139 2.34 -4.86 1.98
N LEU A 140 1.77 -3.72 2.35
CA LEU A 140 2.20 -2.94 3.51
C LEU A 140 1.60 -3.47 4.82
N TYR A 141 0.28 -3.66 4.82
CA TYR A 141 -0.51 -3.92 6.03
C TYR A 141 -0.94 -5.37 6.18
N GLY A 142 -0.75 -6.19 5.14
CA GLY A 142 -1.30 -7.53 5.09
C GLY A 142 -0.55 -8.51 5.98
N LYS A 143 -1.34 -9.31 6.69
CA LYS A 143 -0.89 -10.41 7.54
C LYS A 143 -0.86 -11.71 6.77
N ILE A 144 0.11 -12.55 7.11
CA ILE A 144 0.29 -13.89 6.56
C ILE A 144 -0.03 -14.89 7.67
N TYR A 145 -1.06 -15.69 7.47
CA TYR A 145 -1.41 -16.74 8.43
C TYR A 145 -0.75 -18.05 8.03
N TYR A 146 -0.36 -18.90 8.98
CA TYR A 146 0.15 -20.23 8.63
C TYR A 146 -0.36 -21.32 9.56
N HIS A 147 -0.48 -22.52 9.02
CA HIS A 147 -1.00 -23.70 9.71
C HIS A 147 -0.33 -24.98 9.18
N PRO A 148 -0.09 -26.01 10.03
CA PRO A 148 -0.21 -25.99 11.48
C PRO A 148 0.97 -25.28 12.16
N SER A 149 0.77 -24.79 13.37
CA SER A 149 1.86 -24.35 14.24
C SER A 149 2.58 -25.56 14.82
N ASN A 150 3.87 -25.69 14.54
CA ASN A 150 4.77 -26.67 15.13
C ASN A 150 6.21 -26.12 15.11
N ILE A 151 7.09 -26.72 15.92
CA ILE A 151 8.48 -26.23 16.06
C ILE A 151 9.22 -26.19 14.71
N HIS A 152 8.95 -27.15 13.82
CA HIS A 152 9.62 -27.24 12.52
C HIS A 152 9.19 -26.14 11.54
N TYR A 153 7.89 -25.94 11.36
CA TYR A 153 7.36 -24.88 10.51
C TYR A 153 7.60 -23.50 11.11
N ASP A 154 7.56 -23.35 12.44
CA ASP A 154 7.91 -22.10 13.10
C ASP A 154 9.37 -21.71 12.82
N ASN A 155 10.29 -22.68 12.76
CA ASN A 155 11.69 -22.42 12.37
C ASN A 155 11.80 -21.97 10.90
N ILE A 156 11.03 -22.57 9.98
CA ILE A 156 10.98 -22.15 8.58
C ILE A 156 10.42 -20.73 8.49
N ILE A 157 9.30 -20.44 9.15
CA ILE A 157 8.70 -19.11 9.17
C ILE A 157 9.64 -18.07 9.81
N LYS A 158 10.39 -18.44 10.86
CA LYS A 158 11.39 -17.57 11.48
C LYS A 158 12.47 -17.15 10.49
N GLN A 159 12.94 -18.05 9.63
CA GLN A 159 13.90 -17.71 8.57
C GLN A 159 13.28 -16.74 7.55
N ILE A 160 12.00 -16.91 7.21
CA ILE A 160 11.30 -15.98 6.31
C ILE A 160 11.15 -14.60 6.98
N ASN A 161 10.86 -14.55 8.29
CA ASN A 161 10.65 -13.30 9.02
C ASN A 161 11.92 -12.42 9.04
N GLN A 162 13.11 -13.01 9.04
CA GLN A 162 14.38 -12.27 8.96
C GLN A 162 14.51 -11.43 7.69
N THR A 163 13.88 -11.83 6.57
CA THR A 163 13.92 -11.02 5.34
C THR A 163 13.12 -9.73 5.45
N PHE A 164 12.13 -9.68 6.34
CA PHE A 164 11.32 -8.48 6.59
C PHE A 164 11.95 -7.55 7.63
N GLU A 165 12.79 -8.07 8.53
CA GLU A 165 13.56 -7.26 9.49
C GLU A 165 14.46 -6.24 8.78
N ALA A 166 15.05 -6.61 7.65
CA ALA A 166 15.85 -5.70 6.82
C ALA A 166 15.07 -4.46 6.32
N LEU A 167 13.74 -4.52 6.25
CA LEU A 167 12.91 -3.39 5.83
C LEU A 167 12.84 -2.32 6.93
N ASP A 168 12.81 -2.72 8.20
CA ASP A 168 12.83 -1.78 9.33
C ASP A 168 14.17 -1.04 9.42
N GLU A 169 15.27 -1.78 9.24
CA GLU A 169 16.60 -1.19 9.15
C GLU A 169 16.70 -0.16 8.02
N LEU A 170 16.07 -0.44 6.87
CA LEU A 170 16.02 0.49 5.75
C LEU A 170 15.26 1.78 6.09
N VAL A 171 14.13 1.70 6.80
CA VAL A 171 13.40 2.88 7.27
C VAL A 171 14.27 3.69 8.22
N HIS A 172 14.91 3.05 9.20
CA HIS A 172 15.82 3.71 10.13
C HIS A 172 17.00 4.38 9.41
N LEU A 173 17.54 3.75 8.37
CA LEU A 173 18.58 4.32 7.53
C LEU A 173 18.07 5.58 6.81
N PHE A 174 16.89 5.54 6.18
CA PHE A 174 16.32 6.71 5.50
C PHE A 174 16.01 7.86 6.47
N ARG A 175 15.56 7.57 7.69
CA ARG A 175 15.39 8.59 8.74
C ARG A 175 16.73 9.27 9.08
N ARG A 176 17.80 8.50 9.25
CA ARG A 176 19.15 9.04 9.51
C ARG A 176 19.68 9.87 8.34
N ILE A 177 19.49 9.38 7.12
CA ILE A 177 19.83 10.12 5.90
C ILE A 177 19.08 11.46 5.91
N ARG A 178 17.75 11.47 6.07
CA ARG A 178 16.95 12.69 6.14
C ARG A 178 17.49 13.70 7.17
N LEU A 179 17.79 13.24 8.39
CA LEU A 179 18.33 14.09 9.46
C LEU A 179 19.71 14.68 9.12
N THR A 180 20.49 14.00 8.28
CA THR A 180 21.80 14.49 7.82
C THR A 180 21.66 15.57 6.73
N PHE A 181 20.67 15.44 5.84
CA PHE A 181 20.42 16.41 4.77
C PHE A 181 19.64 17.66 5.27
N GLN A 182 18.87 17.55 6.35
CA GLN A 182 18.11 18.67 6.92
C GLN A 182 18.96 19.92 7.26
N PRO A 183 20.05 19.86 8.05
CA PRO A 183 20.82 21.06 8.42
C PRO A 183 21.48 21.72 7.21
N THR A 184 21.80 20.93 6.18
CA THR A 184 22.36 21.42 4.92
C THR A 184 21.34 22.29 4.17
N TYR A 185 20.05 21.93 4.16
CA TYR A 185 18.98 22.78 3.61
C TYR A 185 18.92 24.13 4.32
N ASP A 186 18.90 24.13 5.66
CA ASP A 186 18.77 25.35 6.45
C ASP A 186 19.94 26.33 6.19
N ILE A 187 21.16 25.78 6.04
CA ILE A 187 22.35 26.56 5.66
C ILE A 187 22.20 27.13 4.24
N PHE A 188 21.78 26.34 3.27
CA PHE A 188 21.57 26.82 1.89
C PHE A 188 20.46 27.88 1.80
N GLN A 189 19.39 27.73 2.59
CA GLN A 189 18.33 28.72 2.70
C GLN A 189 18.87 30.04 3.26
N LEU A 190 19.71 29.98 4.29
CA LEU A 190 20.32 31.16 4.89
C LEU A 190 21.29 31.86 3.92
N ILE A 191 22.10 31.10 3.18
CA ILE A 191 22.99 31.63 2.13
C ILE A 191 22.18 32.34 1.04
N CYS A 192 21.04 31.78 0.63
CA CYS A 192 20.15 32.40 -0.36
C CYS A 192 19.53 33.71 0.10
N ASN A 193 19.13 33.78 1.38
CA ASN A 193 18.59 35.02 1.95
C ASN A 193 19.64 36.14 2.03
N ILE A 194 20.93 35.78 2.16
CA ILE A 194 22.04 36.74 2.23
C ILE A 194 22.53 37.16 0.83
N PHE A 195 22.63 36.21 -0.11
CA PHE A 195 23.16 36.41 -1.45
C PHE A 195 22.06 36.30 -2.52
N SER A 196 21.18 37.29 -2.55
CA SER A 196 20.03 37.36 -3.47
C SER A 196 20.40 37.44 -4.96
N ASN A 197 21.67 37.72 -5.30
CA ASN A 197 22.16 37.80 -6.68
C ASN A 197 22.72 36.47 -7.25
N SER A 198 22.87 35.42 -6.44
CA SER A 198 23.30 34.11 -6.96
C SER A 198 22.09 33.27 -7.35
N SER A 199 21.74 33.27 -8.65
CA SER A 199 20.63 32.47 -9.17
C SER A 199 20.83 30.97 -8.90
N PHE A 200 22.04 30.46 -9.11
CA PHE A 200 22.30 29.01 -9.06
C PHE A 200 22.01 28.36 -7.70
N ILE A 201 22.44 28.94 -6.57
CA ILE A 201 22.26 28.33 -5.23
C ILE A 201 20.78 28.31 -4.84
N CYS A 202 20.02 29.34 -5.22
CA CYS A 202 18.62 29.48 -4.85
C CYS A 202 17.68 28.71 -5.77
N ASP A 203 18.05 28.55 -7.03
CA ASP A 203 17.37 27.64 -7.95
C ASP A 203 17.51 26.18 -7.46
N GLN A 204 18.71 25.77 -7.02
CA GLN A 204 18.97 24.43 -6.47
C GLN A 204 18.25 24.17 -5.13
N LEU A 205 17.96 25.21 -4.34
CA LEU A 205 17.27 25.09 -3.06
C LEU A 205 15.86 24.48 -3.21
N SER A 206 15.13 24.86 -4.27
CA SER A 206 13.80 24.31 -4.57
C SER A 206 13.84 22.80 -4.83
N THR A 207 14.86 22.35 -5.58
CA THR A 207 15.08 20.93 -5.90
C THR A 207 15.49 20.16 -4.65
N TYR A 208 16.33 20.75 -3.80
CA TYR A 208 16.74 20.14 -2.53
C TYR A 208 15.57 19.99 -1.56
N LYS A 209 14.72 21.02 -1.44
CA LYS A 209 13.47 20.97 -0.66
C LYS A 209 12.57 19.83 -1.13
N SER A 210 12.32 19.75 -2.44
CA SER A 210 11.51 18.69 -3.02
C SER A 210 12.10 17.30 -2.78
N ALA A 211 13.43 17.15 -2.83
CA ALA A 211 14.11 15.89 -2.55
C ALA A 211 13.93 15.45 -1.08
N ILE A 212 14.08 16.38 -0.11
CA ILE A 212 13.83 16.09 1.30
C ILE A 212 12.37 15.72 1.54
N ASN A 213 11.43 16.45 0.95
CA ASN A 213 10.00 16.18 1.11
C ASN A 213 9.64 14.81 0.53
N THR A 214 10.15 14.49 -0.66
CA THR A 214 9.97 13.18 -1.30
C THR A 214 10.55 12.06 -0.45
N LEU A 215 11.76 12.25 0.10
CA LEU A 215 12.38 11.29 1.00
C LEU A 215 11.56 11.10 2.28
N THR A 216 11.02 12.18 2.84
CA THR A 216 10.17 12.17 4.03
C THR A 216 8.91 11.35 3.77
N ILE A 217 8.19 11.67 2.70
CA ILE A 217 6.99 10.94 2.26
C ILE A 217 7.29 9.45 2.07
N LEU A 218 8.37 9.12 1.35
CA LEU A 218 8.76 7.73 1.12
C LEU A 218 9.07 7.00 2.43
N THR A 219 9.80 7.65 3.34
CA THR A 219 10.20 7.05 4.62
C THR A 219 8.99 6.79 5.50
N GLU A 220 8.08 7.77 5.63
CA GLU A 220 6.87 7.62 6.43
C GLU A 220 5.88 6.63 5.81
N PHE A 221 5.85 6.53 4.48
CA PHE A 221 5.06 5.52 3.78
C PHE A 221 5.58 4.10 4.02
N ILE A 222 6.91 3.90 4.00
CA ILE A 222 7.48 2.57 4.31
C ILE A 222 7.33 2.29 5.81
N ALA A 223 7.39 3.28 6.68
CA ALA A 223 7.15 3.10 8.11
C ALA A 223 5.74 2.57 8.44
N CYS A 224 4.79 2.69 7.52
CA CYS A 224 3.46 2.09 7.63
C CYS A 224 3.42 0.57 7.47
N THR A 225 4.55 -0.07 7.13
CA THR A 225 4.58 -1.53 6.97
C THR A 225 4.47 -2.25 8.31
N GLU A 226 3.60 -3.24 8.39
CA GLU A 226 3.58 -4.18 9.51
C GLU A 226 4.79 -5.12 9.39
N LEU A 227 5.65 -5.14 10.43
CA LEU A 227 6.83 -6.01 10.47
C LEU A 227 6.48 -7.43 10.93
N ASN A 228 5.57 -7.54 11.91
CA ASN A 228 5.11 -8.82 12.44
C ASN A 228 3.96 -9.39 11.59
N ARG A 229 4.32 -9.92 10.41
CA ARG A 229 3.34 -10.37 9.42
C ARG A 229 2.82 -11.78 9.66
N PHE A 230 3.66 -12.67 10.19
CA PHE A 230 3.32 -14.09 10.33
C PHE A 230 2.53 -14.38 11.61
N ILE A 231 1.38 -15.04 11.46
CA ILE A 231 0.53 -15.47 12.57
C ILE A 231 0.32 -16.97 12.50
N ALA A 232 0.73 -17.66 13.56
CA ALA A 232 0.58 -19.09 13.72
C ALA A 232 -0.88 -19.47 14.04
N MET A 233 -1.39 -20.49 13.38
CA MET A 233 -2.75 -21.01 13.59
C MET A 233 -2.74 -22.53 13.74
N ASN A 234 -3.48 -23.01 14.75
CA ASN A 234 -3.57 -24.45 15.03
C ASN A 234 -4.53 -25.18 14.11
N ASN A 235 -5.63 -24.53 13.70
CA ASN A 235 -6.67 -25.12 12.86
C ASN A 235 -6.76 -24.44 11.49
N GLN A 236 -6.99 -25.25 10.46
CA GLN A 236 -7.21 -24.75 9.10
C GLN A 236 -8.47 -23.91 8.97
N LEU A 237 -9.57 -24.31 9.63
CA LEU A 237 -10.85 -23.61 9.52
C LEU A 237 -10.79 -22.20 10.12
N ASP A 238 -10.12 -22.05 11.25
CA ASP A 238 -9.96 -20.75 11.92
C ASP A 238 -9.08 -19.83 11.06
N MET A 239 -7.99 -20.35 10.50
CA MET A 239 -7.15 -19.62 9.53
C MET A 239 -7.96 -19.10 8.33
N ILE A 240 -8.88 -19.90 7.78
CA ILE A 240 -9.73 -19.50 6.65
C ILE A 240 -10.72 -18.40 7.07
N ARG A 241 -11.39 -18.56 8.21
CA ARG A 241 -12.34 -17.56 8.72
C ARG A 241 -11.64 -16.23 8.98
N GLU A 242 -10.50 -16.26 9.67
CA GLU A 242 -9.70 -15.07 9.95
C GLU A 242 -9.27 -14.39 8.64
N GLY A 243 -8.82 -15.18 7.66
CA GLY A 243 -8.45 -14.70 6.34
C GLY A 243 -9.60 -13.99 5.62
N GLN A 244 -10.82 -14.55 5.67
CA GLN A 244 -12.02 -13.93 5.09
C GLN A 244 -12.34 -12.59 5.75
N THR A 245 -12.37 -12.54 7.09
CA THR A 245 -12.63 -11.29 7.83
C THR A 245 -11.57 -10.22 7.54
N LYS A 246 -10.29 -10.60 7.45
CA LYS A 246 -9.19 -9.65 7.17
C LYS A 246 -9.04 -9.28 5.70
N SER A 247 -9.63 -10.05 4.78
CA SER A 247 -9.67 -9.72 3.35
C SER A 247 -10.49 -8.46 3.09
N VAL A 248 -11.61 -8.29 3.81
CA VAL A 248 -12.47 -7.11 3.71
C VAL A 248 -11.70 -5.81 4.00
N THR A 249 -10.83 -5.83 5.01
CA THR A 249 -10.06 -4.65 5.43
C THR A 249 -8.77 -4.46 4.65
N ASN A 250 -8.51 -5.28 3.61
CA ASN A 250 -7.25 -5.36 2.88
C ASN A 250 -6.02 -5.62 3.77
N ASN A 251 -6.23 -6.24 4.94
CA ASN A 251 -5.20 -6.64 5.90
C ASN A 251 -4.84 -8.13 5.79
N PHE A 252 -5.37 -8.81 4.79
CA PHE A 252 -4.99 -10.18 4.48
C PHE A 252 -4.07 -10.18 3.26
N LEU A 253 -2.88 -10.75 3.40
CA LEU A 253 -1.95 -10.95 2.30
C LEU A 253 -2.04 -12.39 1.79
N ALA A 254 -1.81 -13.37 2.67
CA ALA A 254 -1.83 -14.77 2.31
C ALA A 254 -2.09 -15.67 3.51
N ALA A 255 -2.40 -16.93 3.24
CA ALA A 255 -2.40 -18.01 4.21
C ALA A 255 -1.58 -19.20 3.68
N ILE A 256 -0.74 -19.79 4.51
CA ILE A 256 0.16 -20.89 4.18
C ILE A 256 -0.32 -22.14 4.91
N GLU A 257 -0.67 -23.18 4.17
CA GLU A 257 -1.11 -24.46 4.72
C GLU A 257 -0.05 -25.52 4.41
N PHE A 258 0.72 -25.93 5.41
CA PHE A 258 1.63 -27.06 5.29
C PHE A 258 0.85 -28.36 5.43
N MET A 259 0.95 -29.23 4.43
CA MET A 259 0.14 -30.44 4.34
C MET A 259 0.75 -31.63 5.08
N ASN A 260 2.07 -31.65 5.28
CA ASN A 260 2.71 -32.74 6.00
C ASN A 260 2.37 -32.65 7.49
N LYS A 261 1.87 -33.75 8.04
CA LYS A 261 1.67 -33.88 9.49
C LYS A 261 3.00 -34.25 10.13
N ILE A 262 3.54 -33.34 10.93
CA ILE A 262 4.83 -33.51 11.62
C ILE A 262 4.57 -33.31 13.10
N THR A 263 4.98 -34.27 13.92
CA THR A 263 4.98 -34.09 15.38
C THR A 263 6.32 -33.50 15.83
N ASN A 264 6.35 -32.83 16.99
CA ASN A 264 7.52 -32.08 17.46
C ASN A 264 8.81 -32.91 17.64
N ASN A 265 8.71 -34.24 17.66
CA ASN A 265 9.87 -35.14 17.83
C ASN A 265 10.37 -35.72 16.50
N ASP A 266 9.64 -35.50 15.40
CA ASP A 266 9.98 -36.06 14.09
C ASP A 266 10.92 -35.13 13.33
N SER A 267 11.90 -35.68 12.62
CA SER A 267 12.70 -34.90 11.68
C SER A 267 11.85 -34.41 10.49
N LEU A 268 12.18 -33.24 9.95
CA LEU A 268 11.52 -32.67 8.77
C LEU A 268 11.61 -33.65 7.57
N PRO A 269 10.49 -33.93 6.86
CA PRO A 269 10.51 -34.86 5.74
C PRO A 269 11.26 -34.27 4.54
N LYS A 270 11.90 -35.15 3.75
CA LYS A 270 12.65 -34.76 2.53
C LYS A 270 11.80 -34.02 1.48
N HIS A 271 10.49 -34.22 1.47
CA HIS A 271 9.56 -33.56 0.56
C HIS A 271 8.43 -32.92 1.35
N ILE A 272 8.41 -31.59 1.34
CA ILE A 272 7.40 -30.77 1.99
C ILE A 272 6.41 -30.30 0.94
N GLN A 273 5.13 -30.47 1.23
CA GLN A 273 4.03 -29.97 0.42
C GLN A 273 3.32 -28.88 1.20
N PHE A 274 3.13 -27.74 0.55
CA PHE A 274 2.42 -26.61 1.11
C PHE A 274 1.46 -26.00 0.08
N LYS A 275 0.46 -25.28 0.56
CA LYS A 275 -0.48 -24.50 -0.25
C LYS A 275 -0.42 -23.05 0.18
N ILE A 276 -0.37 -22.15 -0.80
CA ILE A 276 -0.55 -20.72 -0.58
C ILE A 276 -1.99 -20.37 -0.97
N ARG A 277 -2.73 -19.79 -0.04
CA ARG A 277 -4.09 -19.28 -0.24
C ARG A 277 -4.03 -17.76 -0.20
N MET A 278 -4.54 -17.11 -1.23
CA MET A 278 -4.66 -15.65 -1.33
C MET A 278 -6.07 -15.29 -1.77
N THR A 279 -6.43 -14.01 -1.71
CA THR A 279 -7.75 -13.56 -2.21
C THR A 279 -7.82 -13.70 -3.72
N LEU A 280 -9.04 -13.92 -4.23
CA LEU A 280 -9.30 -14.14 -5.65
C LEU A 280 -8.86 -12.95 -6.53
N ASP A 281 -8.89 -11.73 -5.99
CA ASP A 281 -8.49 -10.53 -6.73
C ASP A 281 -6.98 -10.46 -6.94
N GLN A 282 -6.21 -11.05 -6.02
CA GLN A 282 -4.75 -10.98 -5.96
C GLN A 282 -4.05 -12.10 -6.74
N VAL A 283 -4.75 -13.19 -7.07
CA VAL A 283 -4.20 -14.30 -7.84
C VAL A 283 -5.06 -14.61 -9.06
N ASP A 284 -4.48 -15.30 -10.04
CA ASP A 284 -5.28 -15.80 -11.16
C ASP A 284 -6.14 -16.99 -10.74
N ASN A 285 -7.28 -17.14 -11.41
CA ASN A 285 -8.22 -18.22 -11.16
C ASN A 285 -7.58 -19.58 -11.52
N THR A 286 -7.63 -20.53 -10.60
CA THR A 286 -7.07 -21.87 -10.78
C THR A 286 -8.00 -22.84 -11.54
N PHE A 287 -9.19 -22.40 -11.93
CA PHE A 287 -10.16 -23.21 -12.69
C PHE A 287 -9.68 -23.51 -14.12
N ARG A 288 -8.83 -22.65 -14.69
CA ARG A 288 -8.25 -22.84 -16.02
C ARG A 288 -6.77 -22.48 -15.99
N THR A 289 -5.97 -23.26 -16.71
CA THR A 289 -4.53 -23.02 -16.89
C THR A 289 -4.22 -22.18 -18.12
N GLU A 290 -5.22 -21.89 -18.95
CA GLU A 290 -5.10 -21.14 -20.20
C GLU A 290 -6.28 -20.18 -20.42
N ASP A 291 -6.05 -19.19 -21.27
CA ASP A 291 -7.10 -18.25 -21.67
C ASP A 291 -8.17 -18.96 -22.48
N ARG A 292 -9.44 -18.54 -22.30
CA ARG A 292 -10.58 -19.14 -23.02
C ARG A 292 -10.42 -19.08 -24.54
N TYR A 293 -9.81 -18.01 -25.03
CA TYR A 293 -9.53 -17.79 -26.44
C TYR A 293 -8.07 -17.46 -26.60
N PHE A 294 -7.43 -18.11 -27.56
CA PHE A 294 -6.04 -17.83 -27.89
C PHE A 294 -5.91 -16.43 -28.47
N SER A 295 -4.91 -15.68 -27.98
CA SER A 295 -4.57 -14.33 -28.41
C SER A 295 -3.12 -14.32 -28.85
N TYR A 296 -2.84 -13.72 -30.02
CA TYR A 296 -1.47 -13.48 -30.48
C TYR A 296 -0.81 -12.30 -29.75
N ALA A 297 -1.59 -11.45 -29.08
CA ALA A 297 -1.07 -10.31 -28.33
C ALA A 297 -0.47 -10.76 -26.99
N PRO A 298 0.61 -10.10 -26.53
CA PRO A 298 1.21 -10.40 -25.23
C PRO A 298 0.25 -10.03 -24.10
N ARG A 299 0.24 -10.86 -23.06
CA ARG A 299 -0.51 -10.62 -21.82
C ARG A 299 0.25 -9.63 -20.93
N SER A 300 0.22 -8.34 -21.28
CA SER A 300 1.08 -7.30 -20.67
C SER A 300 0.35 -6.25 -19.81
N SER A 301 -0.95 -6.40 -19.57
CA SER A 301 -1.72 -5.41 -18.80
C SER A 301 -1.51 -5.55 -17.29
N ALA A 302 -0.63 -4.76 -16.70
CA ALA A 302 -0.52 -4.70 -15.24
C ALA A 302 -1.70 -3.90 -14.63
N PRO A 303 -2.30 -4.33 -13.50
CA PRO A 303 -1.96 -5.51 -12.70
C PRO A 303 -2.72 -6.80 -13.10
N SER A 304 -3.77 -6.71 -13.92
CA SER A 304 -4.74 -7.80 -14.15
C SER A 304 -4.14 -9.04 -14.81
N SER A 305 -3.18 -8.84 -15.72
CA SER A 305 -2.50 -9.90 -16.45
C SER A 305 -1.31 -10.49 -15.69
N THR A 306 -0.77 -9.75 -14.73
CA THR A 306 0.48 -10.04 -14.02
C THR A 306 0.24 -10.18 -12.52
N LYS A 307 -0.90 -10.75 -12.11
CA LYS A 307 -1.32 -10.81 -10.71
C LYS A 307 -0.30 -11.46 -9.80
N TYR A 308 0.28 -12.59 -10.22
CA TYR A 308 1.31 -13.31 -9.47
C TYR A 308 2.57 -12.48 -9.15
N HIS A 309 2.92 -11.51 -10.00
CA HIS A 309 4.00 -10.56 -9.74
C HIS A 309 3.51 -9.33 -8.96
N SER A 310 2.36 -8.79 -9.35
CA SER A 310 1.83 -7.52 -8.82
C SER A 310 1.43 -7.66 -7.35
N TYR A 311 0.90 -8.83 -6.97
CA TYR A 311 0.44 -9.13 -5.62
C TYR A 311 1.35 -10.12 -4.89
N VAL A 312 2.62 -10.25 -5.31
CA VAL A 312 3.69 -10.86 -4.50
C VAL A 312 3.64 -12.39 -4.32
N PHE A 313 2.71 -13.10 -4.96
CA PHE A 313 2.63 -14.57 -4.89
C PHE A 313 3.96 -15.26 -5.19
N ILE A 314 4.64 -14.88 -6.29
CA ILE A 314 5.91 -15.51 -6.70
C ILE A 314 7.01 -15.25 -5.68
N TYR A 315 7.07 -14.04 -5.11
CA TYR A 315 8.08 -13.71 -4.12
C TYR A 315 7.84 -14.48 -2.82
N LEU A 316 6.58 -14.62 -2.40
CA LEU A 316 6.21 -15.41 -1.23
C LEU A 316 6.55 -16.89 -1.42
N GLN A 317 6.22 -17.46 -2.59
CA GLN A 317 6.58 -18.84 -2.94
C GLN A 317 8.10 -19.04 -2.85
N ASN A 318 8.86 -18.19 -3.52
CA ASN A 318 10.32 -18.28 -3.52
C ASN A 318 10.93 -18.07 -2.12
N ALA A 319 10.36 -17.22 -1.27
CA ALA A 319 10.82 -17.05 0.10
C ALA A 319 10.60 -18.32 0.94
N ILE A 320 9.41 -18.94 0.83
CA ILE A 320 9.08 -20.19 1.50
C ILE A 320 9.98 -21.33 1.02
N GLU A 321 10.16 -21.47 -0.29
CA GLU A 321 11.00 -22.53 -0.88
C GLU A 321 12.45 -22.41 -0.43
N ARG A 322 13.02 -21.19 -0.41
CA ARG A 322 14.38 -20.97 0.11
C ARG A 322 14.48 -21.34 1.58
N ALA A 323 13.51 -20.93 2.40
CA ALA A 323 13.49 -21.26 3.82
C ALA A 323 13.37 -22.78 4.07
N ILE A 324 12.59 -23.49 3.26
CA ILE A 324 12.51 -24.95 3.30
C ILE A 324 13.86 -25.59 2.94
N ILE A 325 14.56 -25.06 1.94
CA ILE A 325 15.86 -25.59 1.50
C ILE A 325 16.96 -25.34 2.55
N SER A 326 16.88 -24.24 3.30
CA SER A 326 17.85 -23.90 4.34
C SER A 326 17.55 -24.48 5.72
N ALA A 327 16.39 -25.09 5.94
CA ALA A 327 15.97 -25.70 7.21
C ALA A 327 16.50 -27.14 7.35
#